data_AF-A0A7U9T6G8-F1
#
_entry.id   AF-A0A7U9T6G8-F1
#
_cell.length_a   1.000
_cell.length_b   1.000
_cell.length_c   1.000
_cell.angle_alpha   90.00
_cell.angle_beta   90.00
_cell.angle_gamma   90.00
#
_symmetry.space_group_name_H-M   'P 1'
#
loop_
_entity.id
_entity.type
_entity.pdbx_description
1 polymer ?
#
loop_
_entity_poly.entity_id
_entity_poly.type
_entity_poly.pdbx_seq_one_letter_code
_entity_poly.pdbx_strand_id
1 'polypeptide(L)'
;MSASRDEKTGKWTAQCYYENWKGEKKHKKKRGFATKKEALEWEREFLKSTSANMDMMLGAFVDVYFRDKAGELKERTIKNKRYMIEAHVLPYFKNKQMNEISPSDIIQWQNAIRAKGYSQTYLRMVQNQITALFTHASNIYNLNNNPCKKVKKMGKSDADKLNFWTKDEYDCFISGIDRESKYYVIFEILFWTGCREGDDHVIIRLKLDKPSKYAGLS
;
A
#
# COMPACT_ATOMS: atom_id res chain seq x y z
N MET A 1 12.27 20.75 35.04
CA MET A 1 13.67 20.40 34.69
C MET A 1 13.70 18.95 34.25
N SER A 2 14.09 18.66 33.02
CA SER A 2 14.11 17.30 32.47
C SER A 2 15.31 16.46 32.93
N ALA A 3 16.42 17.11 33.27
CA ALA A 3 17.61 16.46 33.81
C ALA A 3 17.75 16.71 35.33
N SER A 4 17.89 15.64 36.11
CA SER A 4 18.10 15.68 37.57
C SER A 4 19.35 14.89 37.97
N ARG A 5 20.12 15.37 38.95
CA ARG A 5 21.30 14.67 39.48
C ARG A 5 20.87 13.81 40.67
N ASP A 6 21.40 12.58 40.73
CA ASP A 6 21.20 11.66 41.84
C ASP A 6 22.28 11.93 42.91
N GLU A 7 21.88 12.36 44.10
CA GLU A 7 22.78 12.76 45.19
C GLU A 7 23.59 11.59 45.77
N LYS A 8 23.12 10.34 45.63
CA LYS A 8 23.80 9.15 46.18
C LYS A 8 24.85 8.58 45.23
N THR A 9 24.69 8.78 43.91
CA THR A 9 25.57 8.19 42.89
C THR A 9 26.32 9.21 42.05
N GLY A 10 26.00 10.50 42.19
CA GLY A 10 26.58 11.60 41.41
C GLY A 10 26.17 11.61 39.93
N LYS A 11 25.45 10.57 39.45
CA LYS A 11 25.02 10.39 38.06
C LYS A 11 23.78 11.22 37.73
N TRP A 12 23.61 11.48 36.44
CA TRP A 12 22.49 12.26 35.91
C TRP A 12 21.36 11.35 35.41
N THR A 13 20.15 11.87 35.49
CA THR A 13 18.90 11.26 35.09
C THR A 13 18.19 12.18 34.12
N ALA A 14 17.60 11.64 33.05
CA ALA A 14 16.77 12.39 32.12
C ALA A 14 15.33 11.85 32.13
N GLN A 15 14.36 12.75 32.08
CA GLN A 15 12.93 12.49 32.06
C GLN A 15 12.28 13.35 30.98
N CYS A 16 11.46 12.74 30.13
CA CYS A 16 10.74 13.45 29.09
C CYS A 16 9.32 12.92 28.94
N TYR A 17 8.42 13.80 28.51
CA TYR A 17 7.05 13.50 28.15
C TYR A 17 6.91 13.62 26.63
N TYR A 18 6.18 12.70 26.02
CA TYR A 18 5.93 12.71 24.58
C TYR A 18 4.50 12.26 24.29
N GLU A 19 3.93 12.75 23.19
CA GLU A 19 2.65 12.27 22.69
C GLU A 19 2.90 11.13 21.70
N ASN A 20 2.16 10.04 21.87
CA ASN A 20 2.17 8.96 20.87
C ASN A 20 1.29 9.32 19.67
N TRP A 21 1.25 8.44 18.66
CA TRP A 21 0.40 8.61 17.48
C TRP A 21 -1.11 8.66 17.77
N LYS A 22 -1.56 8.26 18.98
CA LYS A 22 -2.95 8.40 19.45
C LYS A 22 -3.22 9.74 20.17
N GLY A 23 -2.20 10.59 20.37
CA GLY A 23 -2.30 11.80 21.18
C GLY A 23 -2.23 11.56 22.70
N GLU A 24 -1.90 10.34 23.14
CA GLU A 24 -1.73 10.03 24.57
C GLU A 24 -0.33 10.47 25.04
N LYS A 25 -0.29 11.19 26.17
CA LYS A 25 0.98 11.61 26.80
C LYS A 25 1.62 10.45 27.55
N LYS A 26 2.80 10.02 27.10
CA LYS A 26 3.63 9.01 27.75
C LYS A 26 4.88 9.62 28.37
N HIS A 27 5.37 8.99 29.44
CA HIS A 27 6.54 9.41 30.20
C HIS A 27 7.67 8.38 30.04
N LYS A 28 8.88 8.85 29.70
CA LYS A 28 10.09 8.03 29.64
C LYS A 28 11.16 8.59 30.57
N LYS A 29 11.78 7.70 31.34
CA LYS A 29 12.89 8.02 32.24
C LYS A 29 14.09 7.13 31.94
N LYS A 30 15.27 7.73 31.79
CA LYS A 30 16.56 7.03 31.66
C LYS A 30 17.54 7.54 32.72
N ARG A 31 18.27 6.62 33.35
CA ARG A 31 19.19 6.91 34.47
C ARG A 31 20.62 6.52 34.08
N GLY A 32 21.60 7.12 34.75
CA GLY A 32 22.99 6.66 34.72
C GLY A 32 23.94 7.45 33.82
N PHE A 33 23.58 8.66 33.40
CA PHE A 33 24.47 9.51 32.59
C PHE A 33 25.61 10.08 33.44
N ALA A 34 26.80 10.22 32.86
CA ALA A 34 27.95 10.77 33.59
C ALA A 34 27.84 12.29 33.72
N THR A 35 27.26 12.96 32.71
CA THR A 35 27.15 14.42 32.67
C THR A 35 25.73 14.91 32.42
N LYS A 36 25.45 16.16 32.82
CA LYS A 36 24.19 16.86 32.49
C LYS A 36 24.00 17.01 30.98
N LYS A 37 25.11 17.18 30.24
CA LYS A 37 25.10 17.36 28.78
C LYS A 37 24.60 16.10 28.08
N GLU A 38 25.14 14.94 28.41
CA GLU A 38 24.67 13.65 27.87
C GLU A 38 23.19 13.38 28.16
N ALA A 39 22.73 13.74 29.37
CA ALA A 39 21.33 13.58 29.76
C ALA A 39 20.39 14.46 28.90
N LEU A 40 20.78 15.70 28.62
CA LEU A 40 20.04 16.63 27.76
C LEU A 40 20.12 16.27 26.28
N GLU A 41 21.25 15.73 25.82
CA GLU A 41 21.47 15.31 24.44
C GLU A 41 20.63 14.07 24.12
N TRP A 42 20.59 13.10 25.04
CA TRP A 42 19.67 11.96 24.97
C TRP A 42 18.21 12.39 24.94
N GLU A 43 17.80 13.36 25.76
CA GLU A 43 16.42 13.88 25.73
C GLU A 43 16.09 14.49 24.37
N ARG A 44 17.00 15.30 23.82
CA ARG A 44 16.83 15.97 22.53
C ARG A 44 16.73 14.96 21.38
N GLU A 45 17.58 13.94 21.39
CA GLU A 45 17.51 12.81 20.45
C GLU A 45 16.24 11.99 20.63
N PHE A 46 15.84 11.72 21.87
CA PHE A 46 14.65 10.94 22.20
C PHE A 46 13.39 11.67 21.74
N LEU A 47 13.23 12.96 22.03
CA LEU A 47 12.10 13.77 21.56
C LEU A 47 12.06 13.86 20.03
N LYS A 48 13.20 14.05 19.36
CA LYS A 48 13.30 14.00 17.89
C LYS A 48 12.88 12.64 17.31
N SER A 49 13.29 11.55 17.95
CA SER A 49 12.93 10.20 17.52
C SER A 49 11.46 9.91 17.79
N THR A 50 10.90 10.44 18.88
CA THR A 50 9.58 10.08 19.38
C THR A 50 8.45 10.90 18.76
N SER A 51 8.68 12.18 18.45
CA SER A 51 7.76 12.98 17.63
C SER A 51 7.54 12.40 16.23
N ALA A 52 8.32 11.38 15.86
CA ALA A 52 8.30 10.74 14.55
C ALA A 52 8.27 9.20 14.62
N ASN A 53 8.08 8.62 15.80
CA ASN A 53 8.07 7.16 15.95
C ASN A 53 6.65 6.65 15.81
N MET A 54 6.36 6.13 14.63
CA MET A 54 5.23 5.26 14.43
C MET A 54 5.57 3.87 14.99
N ASP A 55 5.39 3.72 16.31
CA ASP A 55 5.62 2.49 17.09
C ASP A 55 4.47 1.47 16.96
N MET A 56 3.48 1.78 16.13
CA MET A 56 2.35 0.92 15.86
C MET A 56 2.78 -0.30 15.03
N MET A 57 2.24 -1.46 15.38
CA MET A 57 2.33 -2.67 14.57
C MET A 57 1.67 -2.47 13.20
N LEU A 58 2.31 -2.94 12.12
CA LEU A 58 1.77 -2.83 10.77
C LEU A 58 0.37 -3.43 10.65
N GLY A 59 0.09 -4.53 11.36
CA GLY A 59 -1.24 -5.15 11.39
C GLY A 59 -2.34 -4.19 11.84
N ALA A 60 -2.10 -3.43 12.91
CA ALA A 60 -3.05 -2.43 13.40
C ALA A 60 -3.12 -1.22 12.45
N PHE A 61 -2.01 -0.88 11.80
CA PHE A 61 -1.95 0.25 10.87
C PHE A 61 -2.81 0.03 9.62
N VAL A 62 -2.99 -1.22 9.19
CA VAL A 62 -3.86 -1.55 8.06
C VAL A 62 -5.29 -1.10 8.31
N ASP A 63 -5.82 -1.28 9.53
CA ASP A 63 -7.18 -0.85 9.85
C ASP A 63 -7.31 0.67 9.95
N VAL A 64 -6.28 1.35 10.44
CA VAL A 64 -6.21 2.82 10.41
C VAL A 64 -6.20 3.34 8.97
N TYR A 65 -5.35 2.76 8.11
CA TYR A 65 -5.29 3.11 6.69
C TYR A 65 -6.66 2.97 5.99
N PHE A 66 -7.39 1.88 6.23
CA PHE A 66 -8.71 1.70 5.63
C PHE A 66 -9.79 2.60 6.22
N ARG A 67 -9.67 2.95 7.51
CA ARG A 67 -10.56 3.94 8.14
C ARG A 67 -10.37 5.33 7.52
N ASP A 68 -9.13 5.77 7.33
CA ASP A 68 -8.85 7.07 6.72
C ASP A 68 -9.30 7.13 5.26
N LYS A 69 -9.30 5.98 4.57
CA LYS A 69 -9.74 5.86 3.18
C LYS A 69 -11.22 5.51 3.02
N ALA A 70 -11.96 5.38 4.13
CA ALA A 70 -13.40 5.15 4.12
C ALA A 70 -14.12 6.43 3.65
N GLY A 71 -14.48 6.47 2.37
CA GLY A 71 -15.09 7.65 1.73
C GLY A 71 -14.40 8.03 0.42
N GLU A 72 -13.08 7.79 0.31
CA GLU A 72 -12.34 7.98 -0.94
C GLU A 72 -12.45 6.77 -1.87
N LEU A 73 -12.54 5.57 -1.29
CA LEU A 73 -12.50 4.31 -2.03
C LEU A 73 -13.87 3.64 -2.08
N LYS A 74 -14.22 3.12 -3.26
CA LYS A 74 -15.36 2.23 -3.43
C LYS A 74 -15.17 0.96 -2.61
N GLU A 75 -16.28 0.38 -2.13
CA GLU A 75 -16.27 -0.82 -1.28
C GLU A 75 -15.51 -1.99 -1.91
N ARG A 76 -15.72 -2.26 -3.21
CA ARG A 76 -15.00 -3.33 -3.92
C ARG A 76 -13.49 -3.10 -3.92
N THR A 77 -13.05 -1.86 -4.08
CA THR A 77 -11.63 -1.50 -4.03
C THR A 77 -11.05 -1.73 -2.64
N ILE A 78 -11.80 -1.40 -1.59
CA ILE A 78 -11.41 -1.67 -0.20
C ILE A 78 -11.25 -3.18 0.01
N LYS A 79 -12.25 -3.98 -0.38
CA LYS A 79 -12.23 -5.45 -0.27
C LYS A 79 -11.01 -6.05 -0.98
N ASN A 80 -10.78 -5.69 -2.24
CA ASN A 80 -9.65 -6.21 -3.03
C ASN A 80 -8.30 -5.84 -2.41
N LYS A 81 -8.13 -4.58 -1.99
CA LYS A 81 -6.89 -4.14 -1.33
C LYS A 81 -6.66 -4.88 -0.01
N ARG A 82 -7.71 -5.01 0.81
CA ARG A 82 -7.64 -5.68 2.11
C ARG A 82 -7.23 -7.14 1.94
N TYR A 83 -7.90 -7.86 1.05
CA TYR A 83 -7.55 -9.25 0.70
C TYR A 83 -6.08 -9.39 0.31
N MET A 84 -5.58 -8.52 -0.58
CA MET A 84 -4.17 -8.56 -0.98
C MET A 84 -3.20 -8.30 0.17
N ILE A 85 -3.52 -7.34 1.04
CA ILE A 85 -2.70 -7.01 2.22
C ILE A 85 -2.69 -8.19 3.20
N GLU A 86 -3.85 -8.77 3.48
CA GLU A 86 -4.01 -9.91 4.40
C GLU A 86 -3.30 -11.16 3.88
N ALA A 87 -3.38 -11.43 2.57
CA ALA A 87 -2.77 -12.61 1.96
C ALA A 87 -1.25 -12.50 1.77
N HIS A 88 -0.72 -11.29 1.54
CA HIS A 88 0.66 -11.12 1.06
C HIS A 88 1.54 -10.19 1.89
N VAL A 89 0.98 -9.32 2.72
CA VAL A 89 1.75 -8.37 3.54
C VAL A 89 1.72 -8.80 5.01
N LEU A 90 0.54 -9.02 5.58
CA LEU A 90 0.38 -9.36 6.99
C LEU A 90 1.15 -10.61 7.43
N PRO A 91 1.27 -11.70 6.64
CA PRO A 91 2.00 -12.90 7.08
C PRO A 91 3.47 -12.62 7.44
N TYR A 92 4.05 -11.53 6.95
CA TYR A 92 5.45 -11.17 7.16
C TYR A 92 5.63 -10.02 8.14
N PHE A 93 4.68 -9.08 8.19
CA PHE A 93 4.86 -7.80 8.88
C PHE A 93 3.84 -7.51 9.97
N LYS A 94 2.79 -8.32 10.15
CA LYS A 94 1.67 -8.02 11.07
C LYS A 94 2.14 -7.59 12.47
N ASN A 95 3.15 -8.27 13.00
CA ASN A 95 3.67 -8.08 14.36
C ASN A 95 4.99 -7.27 14.40
N LYS A 96 5.37 -6.59 13.32
CA LYS A 96 6.52 -5.67 13.29
C LYS A 96 6.02 -4.23 13.42
N GLN A 97 6.75 -3.41 14.17
CA GLN A 97 6.45 -1.98 14.25
C GLN A 97 6.80 -1.30 12.93
N MET A 98 6.01 -0.31 12.54
CA MET A 98 6.17 0.37 11.26
C MET A 98 7.52 1.10 11.13
N ASN A 99 8.05 1.65 12.22
CA ASN A 99 9.38 2.29 12.28
C ASN A 99 10.56 1.29 12.28
N GLU A 100 10.34 0.02 12.61
CA GLU A 100 11.36 -1.02 12.64
C GLU A 100 11.54 -1.73 11.29
N ILE A 101 10.57 -1.61 10.38
CA ILE A 101 10.63 -2.26 9.06
C ILE A 101 11.67 -1.54 8.19
N SER A 102 12.75 -2.25 7.88
CA SER A 102 13.88 -1.74 7.12
C SER A 102 13.77 -2.03 5.62
N PRO A 103 14.56 -1.35 4.76
CA PRO A 103 14.67 -1.72 3.34
C PRO A 103 15.10 -3.19 3.12
N SER A 104 15.92 -3.75 4.02
CA SER A 104 16.34 -5.16 3.96
C SER A 104 15.14 -6.10 4.14
N ASP A 105 14.25 -5.80 5.09
CA ASP A 105 13.03 -6.59 5.29
C ASP A 105 12.12 -6.57 4.06
N ILE A 106 12.00 -5.42 3.38
CA ILE A 106 11.23 -5.30 2.14
C ILE A 106 11.86 -6.16 1.03
N ILE A 107 13.19 -6.20 0.89
CA ILE A 107 13.87 -7.03 -0.10
C ILE A 107 13.64 -8.53 0.18
N GLN A 108 13.78 -8.95 1.44
CA GLN A 108 13.52 -10.34 1.85
C GLN A 108 12.08 -10.75 1.54
N TRP A 109 11.12 -9.89 1.86
CA TRP A 109 9.72 -10.08 1.50
C TRP A 109 9.51 -10.15 -0.01
N GLN A 110 10.12 -9.25 -0.81
CA GLN A 110 10.02 -9.30 -2.27
C GLN A 110 10.52 -10.63 -2.83
N ASN A 111 11.62 -11.16 -2.31
CA ASN A 111 12.15 -12.46 -2.73
C ASN A 111 11.18 -13.59 -2.39
N ALA A 112 10.60 -13.59 -1.19
CA ALA A 112 9.59 -14.56 -0.78
C ALA A 112 8.32 -14.52 -1.66
N ILE A 113 7.89 -13.32 -2.08
CA ILE A 113 6.73 -13.17 -2.97
C ILE A 113 7.07 -13.60 -4.41
N ARG A 114 8.27 -13.31 -4.91
CA ARG A 114 8.73 -13.77 -6.25
C ARG A 114 8.82 -15.29 -6.34
N ALA A 115 9.25 -15.95 -5.26
CA ALA A 115 9.35 -17.41 -5.20
C ALA A 115 7.99 -18.12 -5.37
N LYS A 116 6.87 -17.41 -5.19
CA LYS A 116 5.51 -17.93 -5.43
C LYS A 116 5.12 -18.00 -6.92
N GLY A 117 5.96 -17.50 -7.83
CA GLY A 117 5.73 -17.65 -9.28
C GLY A 117 4.60 -16.79 -9.87
N TYR A 118 4.21 -15.70 -9.21
CA TYR A 118 3.17 -14.81 -9.72
C TYR A 118 3.59 -14.03 -10.97
N SER A 119 2.59 -13.63 -11.78
CA SER A 119 2.82 -12.77 -12.94
C SER A 119 3.44 -11.41 -12.57
N GLN A 120 4.18 -10.81 -13.50
CA GLN A 120 4.88 -9.53 -13.25
C GLN A 120 3.93 -8.39 -12.88
N THR A 121 2.74 -8.35 -13.48
CA THR A 121 1.69 -7.37 -13.12
C THR A 121 1.13 -7.63 -11.74
N TYR A 122 0.90 -8.89 -11.35
CA TYR A 122 0.44 -9.22 -10.00
C TYR A 122 1.45 -8.85 -8.93
N LEU A 123 2.74 -9.17 -9.14
CA LEU A 123 3.83 -8.74 -8.27
C LEU A 123 3.84 -7.23 -8.07
N ARG A 124 3.61 -6.46 -9.14
CA ARG A 124 3.53 -5.00 -9.06
C ARG A 124 2.32 -4.54 -8.25
N MET A 125 1.16 -5.17 -8.42
CA MET A 125 -0.04 -4.85 -7.63
C MET A 125 0.18 -5.10 -6.13
N VAL A 126 0.85 -6.20 -5.76
CA VAL A 126 1.19 -6.52 -4.37
C VAL A 126 2.18 -5.50 -3.80
N GLN A 127 3.25 -5.18 -4.55
CA GLN A 127 4.21 -4.13 -4.18
C GLN A 127 3.54 -2.78 -3.94
N ASN A 128 2.52 -2.44 -4.75
CA ASN A 128 1.83 -1.18 -4.61
C ASN A 128 1.01 -1.10 -3.32
N GLN A 129 0.51 -2.21 -2.77
CA GLN A 129 -0.22 -2.18 -1.49
C GLN A 129 0.70 -1.80 -0.33
N ILE A 130 1.85 -2.46 -0.19
CA ILE A 130 2.82 -2.10 0.86
C ILE A 130 3.36 -0.69 0.66
N THR A 131 3.63 -0.29 -0.59
CA THR A 131 4.09 1.08 -0.90
C THR A 131 3.03 2.11 -0.49
N ALA A 132 1.75 1.85 -0.73
CA ALA A 132 0.66 2.75 -0.32
C ALA A 132 0.58 2.89 1.20
N LEU A 133 0.66 1.78 1.96
CA LEU A 133 0.66 1.80 3.43
C LEU A 133 1.81 2.68 3.97
N PHE A 134 3.04 2.43 3.54
CA PHE A 134 4.20 3.20 4.01
C PHE A 134 4.22 4.66 3.53
N THR A 135 3.60 4.95 2.39
CA THR A 135 3.47 6.33 1.90
C THR A 135 2.45 7.10 2.72
N HIS A 136 1.29 6.50 3.02
CA HIS A 136 0.26 7.07 3.90
C HIS A 136 0.83 7.34 5.31
N ALA A 137 1.53 6.35 5.86
CA ALA A 137 2.28 6.45 7.11
C ALA A 137 3.26 7.63 7.14
N SER A 138 4.07 7.79 6.08
CA SER A 138 5.09 8.84 6.01
C SER A 138 4.47 10.23 5.86
N ASN A 139 3.38 10.34 5.09
CA ASN A 139 2.77 11.63 4.78
C ASN A 139 1.85 12.15 5.90
N ILE A 140 1.18 11.26 6.64
CA ILE A 140 0.14 11.66 7.63
C ILE A 140 0.59 11.39 9.07
N TYR A 141 1.33 10.30 9.30
CA TYR A 141 1.72 9.84 10.64
C TYR A 141 3.19 10.07 10.94
N ASN A 142 3.86 10.95 10.19
CA ASN A 142 5.25 11.34 10.38
C ASN A 142 6.24 10.17 10.47
N LEU A 143 6.00 9.08 9.72
CA LEU A 143 7.00 8.02 9.60
C LEU A 143 8.25 8.58 8.90
N ASN A 144 9.31 8.78 9.69
CA ASN A 144 10.57 9.38 9.26
C ASN A 144 11.22 8.70 8.05
N ASN A 145 11.24 7.36 8.05
CA ASN A 145 11.95 6.59 7.06
C ASN A 145 11.00 5.59 6.39
N ASN A 146 10.59 5.91 5.17
CA ASN A 146 9.81 4.98 4.35
C ASN A 146 10.74 3.98 3.65
N PRO A 147 10.76 2.70 4.05
CA PRO A 147 11.66 1.69 3.49
C PRO A 147 11.37 1.41 2.01
N CYS A 148 10.10 1.53 1.57
CA CYS A 148 9.69 1.29 0.19
C CYS A 148 10.23 2.33 -0.80
N LYS A 149 10.64 3.53 -0.34
CA LYS A 149 11.27 4.54 -1.22
C LYS A 149 12.73 4.20 -1.58
N LYS A 150 13.39 3.36 -0.77
CA LYS A 150 14.81 2.98 -0.94
C LYS A 150 15.00 1.67 -1.71
N VAL A 151 13.90 0.97 -2.03
CA VAL A 151 13.93 -0.35 -2.68
C VAL A 151 13.25 -0.27 -4.03
N LYS A 152 13.84 -0.93 -5.04
CA LYS A 152 13.22 -1.06 -6.36
C LYS A 152 11.91 -1.85 -6.26
N LYS A 153 10.84 -1.35 -6.88
CA LYS A 153 9.55 -2.05 -6.93
C LYS A 153 9.68 -3.37 -7.70
N MET A 154 9.10 -4.45 -7.20
CA MET A 154 8.95 -5.70 -7.94
C MET A 154 7.86 -5.61 -9.03
N GLY A 155 7.93 -6.51 -10.00
CA GLY A 155 6.95 -6.61 -11.08
C GLY A 155 7.07 -5.52 -12.15
N LYS A 156 6.16 -5.55 -13.11
CA LYS A 156 5.99 -4.55 -14.18
C LYS A 156 4.63 -3.86 -14.05
N SER A 157 4.56 -2.58 -14.39
CA SER A 157 3.31 -1.81 -14.40
C SER A 157 2.36 -2.27 -15.49
N ASP A 158 2.94 -2.55 -16.65
CA ASP A 158 2.21 -2.82 -17.87
C ASP A 158 2.15 -4.33 -18.10
N ALA A 159 0.95 -4.78 -18.45
CA ALA A 159 0.78 -6.12 -18.98
C ALA A 159 1.49 -6.21 -20.34
N ASP A 160 1.92 -7.42 -20.70
CA ASP A 160 2.35 -7.68 -22.06
C ASP A 160 1.20 -7.39 -23.03
N LYS A 161 1.52 -7.12 -24.31
CA LYS A 161 0.53 -6.73 -25.31
C LYS A 161 -0.60 -7.76 -25.35
N LEU A 162 -1.83 -7.28 -25.20
CA LEU A 162 -3.02 -8.11 -25.39
C LEU A 162 -3.16 -8.42 -26.88
N ASN A 163 -3.38 -9.69 -27.21
CA ASN A 163 -3.80 -10.08 -28.55
C ASN A 163 -5.24 -9.60 -28.74
N PHE A 164 -5.51 -9.00 -29.91
CA PHE A 164 -6.83 -8.57 -30.33
C PHE A 164 -7.18 -9.27 -31.64
N TRP A 165 -8.46 -9.48 -31.89
CA TRP A 165 -8.91 -10.06 -33.14
C TRP A 165 -8.87 -9.02 -34.25
N THR A 166 -8.40 -9.46 -35.41
CA THR A 166 -8.64 -8.77 -36.68
C THR A 166 -10.11 -8.89 -37.08
N LYS A 167 -10.55 -8.07 -38.03
CA LYS A 167 -11.92 -8.12 -38.55
C LYS A 167 -12.25 -9.50 -39.13
N ASP A 168 -11.33 -10.08 -39.90
CA ASP A 168 -11.52 -11.39 -40.53
C ASP A 168 -11.63 -12.52 -39.50
N GLU A 169 -10.83 -12.47 -38.42
CA GLU A 169 -10.91 -13.44 -37.32
C GLU A 169 -12.25 -13.32 -36.57
N TYR A 170 -12.73 -12.11 -36.35
CA TYR A 170 -14.05 -11.89 -35.75
C TYR A 170 -15.18 -12.37 -36.66
N ASP A 171 -15.11 -12.10 -37.95
CA ASP A 171 -16.13 -12.52 -38.92
C ASP A 171 -16.19 -14.05 -39.04
N CYS A 172 -15.03 -14.71 -38.97
CA CYS A 172 -14.96 -16.16 -38.86
C CYS A 172 -15.65 -16.67 -37.59
N PHE A 173 -15.36 -16.08 -36.43
CA PHE A 173 -15.98 -16.46 -35.16
C PHE A 173 -17.51 -16.26 -35.16
N ILE A 174 -17.99 -15.08 -35.56
CA ILE A 174 -19.41 -14.73 -35.45
C ILE A 174 -20.27 -15.55 -36.42
N SER A 175 -19.69 -16.02 -37.53
CA SER A 175 -20.37 -16.91 -38.49
C SER A 175 -20.78 -18.26 -37.89
N GLY A 176 -20.09 -18.71 -36.82
CA GLY A 176 -20.42 -19.94 -36.10
C GLY A 176 -21.49 -19.77 -35.03
N ILE A 177 -21.99 -18.56 -34.80
CA ILE A 177 -23.02 -18.26 -33.80
C ILE A 177 -24.37 -18.08 -34.51
N ASP A 178 -25.38 -18.77 -34.01
CA ASP A 178 -26.76 -18.62 -34.48
C ASP A 178 -27.23 -17.15 -34.36
N ARG A 179 -27.73 -16.59 -35.46
CA ARG A 179 -28.19 -15.21 -35.55
C ARG A 179 -29.40 -14.92 -34.67
N GLU A 180 -30.21 -15.92 -34.35
CA GLU A 180 -31.34 -15.77 -33.43
C GLU A 180 -30.91 -15.81 -31.96
N SER A 181 -29.66 -16.18 -31.69
CA SER A 181 -29.12 -16.23 -30.34
C SER A 181 -28.87 -14.83 -29.78
N LYS A 182 -29.27 -14.63 -28.52
CA LYS A 182 -28.89 -13.43 -27.75
C LYS A 182 -27.37 -13.17 -27.73
N TYR A 183 -26.56 -14.22 -27.85
CA TYR A 183 -25.10 -14.09 -27.86
C TYR A 183 -24.59 -13.43 -29.14
N TYR A 184 -25.22 -13.66 -30.29
CA TYR A 184 -24.87 -13.00 -31.55
C TYR A 184 -24.96 -11.48 -31.39
N VAL A 185 -26.10 -11.00 -30.87
CA VAL A 185 -26.35 -9.58 -30.62
C VAL A 185 -25.34 -9.00 -29.61
N ILE A 186 -25.02 -9.74 -28.55
CA ILE A 186 -24.04 -9.31 -27.54
C ILE A 186 -22.65 -9.15 -28.16
N PHE A 187 -22.18 -10.13 -28.94
CA PHE A 187 -20.85 -10.05 -29.56
C PHE A 187 -20.76 -8.94 -30.61
N GLU A 188 -21.80 -8.73 -31.41
CA GLU A 188 -21.87 -7.59 -32.35
C GLU A 188 -21.76 -6.26 -31.61
N ILE A 189 -22.51 -6.07 -30.52
CA ILE A 189 -22.43 -4.86 -29.72
C ILE A 189 -21.03 -4.69 -29.11
N LEU A 190 -20.45 -5.75 -28.54
CA LEU A 190 -19.12 -5.69 -27.92
C LEU A 190 -18.04 -5.34 -28.95
N PHE A 191 -18.06 -5.98 -30.13
CA PHE A 191 -17.06 -5.78 -31.17
C PHE A 191 -17.13 -4.38 -31.78
N TRP A 192 -18.33 -3.92 -32.17
CA TRP A 192 -18.47 -2.64 -32.87
C TRP A 192 -18.42 -1.42 -31.94
N THR A 193 -18.92 -1.54 -30.72
CA THR A 193 -18.95 -0.39 -29.79
C THR A 193 -17.74 -0.34 -28.86
N GLY A 194 -17.00 -1.44 -28.72
CA GLY A 194 -15.88 -1.55 -27.77
C GLY A 194 -16.31 -1.35 -26.31
N CYS A 195 -17.59 -1.54 -26.00
CA CYS A 195 -18.10 -1.43 -24.64
C CYS A 195 -17.48 -2.50 -23.74
N ARG A 196 -17.27 -2.16 -22.46
CA ARG A 196 -16.66 -3.08 -21.49
C ARG A 196 -17.74 -3.84 -20.76
N GLU A 197 -17.51 -5.14 -20.56
CA GLU A 197 -18.30 -5.95 -19.64
C GLU A 197 -18.07 -5.46 -18.20
N GLY A 198 -19.15 -5.24 -17.46
CA GLY A 198 -19.12 -4.88 -16.05
C GLY A 198 -19.55 -6.06 -15.17
N ASP A 199 -19.03 -6.13 -13.94
CA ASP A 199 -19.34 -7.22 -13.01
C ASP A 199 -20.78 -7.23 -12.47
N ASP A 200 -21.50 -6.10 -12.55
CA ASP A 200 -22.91 -6.04 -12.15
C ASP A 200 -23.74 -6.66 -13.28
N HIS A 201 -24.01 -7.97 -13.16
CA HIS A 201 -24.88 -8.82 -13.97
C HIS A 201 -25.53 -8.09 -15.16
N VAL A 202 -24.92 -8.23 -16.35
CA VAL A 202 -25.50 -7.88 -17.66
C VAL A 202 -25.95 -6.41 -17.78
N ILE A 203 -25.09 -5.46 -17.43
CA ILE A 203 -25.25 -4.07 -17.90
C ILE A 203 -24.10 -3.74 -18.85
N ILE A 204 -24.38 -3.77 -20.16
CA ILE A 204 -23.52 -3.16 -21.16
C ILE A 204 -23.61 -1.64 -20.99
N ARG A 205 -22.59 -1.04 -20.34
CA ARG A 205 -22.53 0.42 -20.18
C ARG A 205 -22.03 1.07 -21.46
N LEU A 206 -22.94 1.49 -22.32
CA LEU A 206 -22.65 2.40 -23.43
C LEU A 206 -22.31 3.78 -22.85
N LYS A 207 -21.02 4.09 -22.71
CA LYS A 207 -20.56 5.46 -22.47
C LYS A 207 -20.39 6.15 -23.82
N LEU A 208 -21.46 6.72 -24.35
CA LEU A 208 -21.47 7.41 -25.65
C LEU A 208 -20.62 8.70 -25.66
N ASP A 209 -20.14 9.18 -24.51
CA ASP A 209 -19.49 10.51 -24.39
C ASP A 209 -17.95 10.51 -24.37
N LYS A 210 -17.27 9.38 -24.64
CA LYS A 210 -15.80 9.37 -24.67
C LYS A 210 -15.25 8.89 -26.01
N PRO A 211 -14.52 9.75 -26.76
CA PRO A 211 -13.91 9.32 -28.01
C PRO A 211 -12.96 8.14 -27.75
N SER A 212 -13.07 7.13 -28.61
CA SER A 212 -12.20 5.96 -28.59
C SER A 212 -10.74 6.39 -28.74
N LYS A 213 -9.85 5.80 -27.94
CA LYS A 213 -8.39 6.04 -28.03
C LYS A 213 -7.77 5.46 -29.31
N TYR A 214 -8.57 4.74 -30.10
CA TYR A 214 -8.17 4.05 -31.32
C TYR A 214 -8.83 4.66 -32.57
N ALA A 215 -9.42 5.85 -32.46
CA ALA A 215 -9.90 6.58 -33.63
C ALA A 215 -8.72 6.88 -34.57
N GLY A 216 -8.72 6.27 -35.76
CA GLY A 216 -7.71 6.49 -36.81
C GLY A 216 -6.75 5.34 -37.08
N LEU A 217 -6.95 4.15 -36.50
CA LEU A 217 -6.27 2.93 -36.95
C LEU A 217 -7.21 2.16 -37.87
N SER A 218 -7.24 2.56 -39.15
CA SER A 218 -7.75 1.78 -40.27
C SER A 218 -6.61 1.50 -41.24
#